data_AF-A0A9Y2JUV7-F1
#
_entry.id   AF-A0A9Y2JUV7-F1
#
_cell.length_a   1.000
_cell.length_b   1.000
_cell.length_c   1.000
_cell.angle_alpha   90.00
_cell.angle_beta   90.00
_cell.angle_gamma   90.00
#
_symmetry.space_group_name_H-M   'P 1'
#
loop_
_entity.id
_entity.type
_entity.pdbx_description
1 polymer ?
#
loop_
_entity_poly.entity_id
_entity_poly.type
_entity_poly.pdbx_seq_one_letter_code
_entity_poly.pdbx_strand_id
1 'polypeptide(L)'
;MADVVPQPPVRDKLHAAAAAEASGDRIEAMGLLAEAFDELFNPHHHAYVDPSPLRFGENLTSIARLHGGDTAAVLYWLRGDSKGGGYEDPRGLATQLDATIEFAATAQTALRVMALGIDFPRYLRFDNLTPSIDGTYGDPLARSYPDGYAPTGEHFSYCQGFVIEVALRMAEVKTYLV
;
A
#
# COMPACT_ATOMS: atom_id res chain seq x y z
N MET A 1 -8.75 1.12 -22.36
CA MET A 1 -9.49 0.73 -21.14
C MET A 1 -9.10 1.60 -19.94
N ALA A 2 -7.85 2.04 -19.80
CA ALA A 2 -7.47 2.99 -18.74
C ALA A 2 -8.32 4.28 -18.71
N ASP A 3 -8.89 4.71 -19.84
CA ASP A 3 -9.67 5.95 -19.96
C ASP A 3 -10.97 5.98 -19.15
N VAL A 4 -11.47 4.82 -18.71
CA VAL A 4 -12.68 4.75 -17.86
C VAL A 4 -12.38 5.13 -16.40
N VAL A 5 -11.10 5.18 -16.02
CA VAL A 5 -10.66 5.50 -14.66
C VAL A 5 -10.75 7.02 -14.43
N PRO A 6 -11.56 7.49 -13.48
CA PRO A 6 -11.77 8.92 -13.28
C PRO A 6 -10.63 9.60 -12.52
N GLN A 7 -9.84 8.86 -11.73
CA GLN A 7 -8.69 9.40 -10.99
C GLN A 7 -7.51 9.62 -11.97
N PRO A 8 -7.13 10.87 -12.29
CA PRO A 8 -6.08 11.15 -13.27
C PRO A 8 -4.72 10.46 -12.98
N PRO A 9 -4.16 10.51 -11.75
CA PRO A 9 -2.83 9.91 -11.51
C PRO A 9 -2.83 8.39 -11.67
N VAL A 10 -3.95 7.72 -11.35
CA VAL A 10 -4.13 6.27 -11.55
C VAL A 10 -4.23 5.95 -13.03
N ARG A 11 -5.00 6.74 -13.79
CA ARG A 11 -5.14 6.59 -15.24
C ARG A 11 -3.80 6.77 -15.97
N ASP A 12 -3.00 7.76 -15.57
CA ASP A 12 -1.69 8.02 -16.16
C ASP A 12 -0.74 6.83 -15.93
N LYS A 13 -0.72 6.27 -14.71
CA LYS A 13 0.05 5.05 -14.40
C LYS A 13 -0.45 3.82 -15.18
N LEU A 14 -1.76 3.67 -15.38
CA LEU A 14 -2.32 2.57 -16.19
C LEU A 14 -1.92 2.68 -17.68
N HIS A 15 -1.86 3.89 -18.22
CA HIS A 15 -1.36 4.13 -19.58
C HIS A 15 0.13 3.84 -19.69
N ALA A 16 0.93 4.29 -18.72
CA ALA A 16 2.35 3.97 -18.65
C ALA A 16 2.60 2.45 -18.55
N ALA A 17 1.81 1.76 -17.72
CA ALA A 17 1.89 0.30 -17.57
C ALA A 17 1.58 -0.42 -18.89
N ALA A 18 0.56 0.02 -19.63
CA ALA A 18 0.23 -0.53 -20.93
C ALA A 18 1.34 -0.28 -21.98
N ALA A 19 1.99 0.90 -21.94
CA ALA A 19 3.11 1.20 -22.81
C ALA A 19 4.34 0.32 -22.50
N ALA A 20 4.64 0.09 -21.22
CA ALA A 20 5.71 -0.80 -20.77
C ALA A 20 5.45 -2.26 -21.16
N GLU A 21 4.21 -2.76 -21.03
CA GLU A 21 3.85 -4.10 -21.52
C GLU A 21 4.03 -4.21 -23.04
N ALA A 22 3.61 -3.18 -23.79
CA ALA A 22 3.72 -3.15 -25.24
C ALA A 22 5.18 -3.11 -25.74
N SER A 23 6.11 -2.54 -24.96
CA SER A 23 7.55 -2.56 -25.24
C SER A 23 8.24 -3.86 -24.78
N GLY A 24 7.52 -4.75 -24.09
CA GLY A 24 8.04 -6.00 -23.54
C GLY A 24 8.65 -5.86 -22.14
N ASP A 25 8.63 -4.67 -21.55
CA ASP A 25 9.07 -4.43 -20.17
C ASP A 25 7.94 -4.70 -19.17
N ARG A 26 7.65 -5.99 -18.99
CA ARG A 26 6.55 -6.40 -18.11
C ARG A 26 6.84 -6.19 -16.63
N ILE A 27 8.10 -6.20 -16.22
CA ILE A 27 8.47 -5.95 -14.82
C ILE A 27 8.10 -4.51 -14.48
N GLU A 28 8.46 -3.56 -15.34
CA GLU A 28 8.05 -2.16 -15.19
C GLU A 28 6.52 -2.01 -15.24
N ALA A 29 5.86 -2.69 -16.19
CA ALA A 29 4.42 -2.66 -16.31
C ALA A 29 3.70 -3.08 -15.01
N MET A 30 4.17 -4.15 -14.38
CA MET A 30 3.61 -4.63 -13.11
C MET A 30 3.91 -3.70 -11.93
N GLY A 31 5.09 -3.07 -11.92
CA GLY A 31 5.43 -2.04 -10.94
C GLY A 31 4.50 -0.84 -11.01
N LEU A 32 4.21 -0.35 -12.22
CA LEU A 32 3.27 0.75 -12.43
C LEU A 32 1.83 0.39 -12.03
N LEU A 33 1.41 -0.87 -12.18
CA LEU A 33 0.11 -1.35 -11.68
C LEU A 33 0.05 -1.34 -10.14
N ALA A 34 1.13 -1.75 -9.48
CA ALA A 34 1.23 -1.73 -8.02
C ALA A 34 1.16 -0.29 -7.48
N GLU A 35 1.89 0.64 -8.10
CA GLU A 35 1.82 2.07 -7.76
C GLU A 35 0.44 2.67 -8.03
N ALA A 36 -0.22 2.29 -9.13
CA ALA A 36 -1.56 2.75 -9.45
C ALA A 36 -2.59 2.29 -8.41
N PHE A 37 -2.42 1.07 -7.87
CA PHE A 37 -3.26 0.57 -6.78
C PHE A 37 -2.98 1.31 -5.47
N ASP A 38 -1.71 1.54 -5.12
CA ASP A 38 -1.35 2.29 -3.92
C ASP A 38 -1.91 3.72 -3.95
N GLU A 39 -1.82 4.41 -5.09
CA GLU A 39 -2.38 5.75 -5.31
C GLU A 39 -3.89 5.84 -5.02
N LEU A 40 -4.65 4.75 -5.22
CA LEU A 40 -6.08 4.74 -4.91
C LEU A 40 -6.35 4.88 -3.41
N PHE A 41 -5.54 4.24 -2.56
CA PHE A 41 -5.76 4.23 -1.11
C PHE A 41 -4.89 5.23 -0.35
N ASN A 42 -3.77 5.62 -0.95
CA ASN A 42 -2.81 6.58 -0.44
C ASN A 42 -2.59 7.73 -1.43
N PRO A 43 -3.64 8.49 -1.84
CA PRO A 43 -3.51 9.61 -2.78
C PRO A 43 -2.68 10.79 -2.24
N HIS A 44 -2.10 10.65 -1.05
CA HIS A 44 -1.54 11.70 -0.22
C HIS A 44 -0.02 11.59 -0.06
N HIS A 45 0.74 11.30 -1.12
CA HIS A 45 2.14 11.77 -1.20
C HIS A 45 2.22 13.29 -1.47
N HIS A 46 1.08 14.00 -1.46
CA HIS A 46 0.96 15.46 -1.52
C HIS A 46 0.11 16.02 -0.35
N ALA A 47 0.51 17.19 0.12
CA ALA A 47 0.54 17.60 1.53
C ALA A 47 -0.76 17.98 2.27
N TYR A 48 -1.98 17.64 1.81
CA TYR A 48 -3.21 18.05 2.53
C TYR A 48 -4.32 17.00 2.47
N VAL A 49 -4.72 16.50 3.65
CA VAL A 49 -5.61 15.35 3.86
C VAL A 49 -7.08 15.74 3.72
N ASP A 50 -7.71 15.33 2.62
CA ASP A 50 -9.17 15.16 2.61
C ASP A 50 -9.50 13.85 3.36
N PRO A 51 -10.45 13.86 4.31
CA PRO A 51 -10.86 12.65 5.00
C PRO A 51 -11.51 11.67 4.03
N SER A 52 -10.81 10.58 3.71
CA SER A 52 -11.40 9.45 2.96
C SER A 52 -12.43 8.73 3.85
N PRO A 53 -13.62 8.40 3.34
CA PRO A 53 -14.61 7.60 4.07
C PRO A 53 -14.16 6.14 4.29
N LEU A 54 -13.08 5.71 3.63
CA LEU A 54 -12.45 4.40 3.79
C LEU A 54 -11.25 4.44 4.76
N ARG A 55 -11.12 5.51 5.52
CA ARG A 55 -10.09 5.70 6.55
C ARG A 55 -10.52 4.95 7.81
N PHE A 56 -10.34 3.63 7.82
CA PHE A 56 -10.54 2.76 9.00
C PHE A 56 -9.51 3.08 10.10
N GLY A 57 -9.64 4.25 10.74
CA GLY A 57 -8.70 4.78 11.73
C GLY A 57 -7.56 5.60 11.11
N GLU A 58 -6.54 5.91 11.91
CA GLU A 58 -5.31 6.52 11.39
C GLU A 58 -4.61 5.55 10.44
N ASN A 59 -4.08 6.10 9.34
CA ASN A 59 -3.30 5.34 8.39
C ASN A 59 -2.00 4.93 9.08
N LEU A 60 -1.86 3.65 9.42
CA LEU A 60 -0.62 3.10 9.96
C LEU A 60 0.37 2.95 8.80
N THR A 61 0.91 4.07 8.32
CA THR A 61 1.95 4.08 7.29
C THR A 61 3.30 3.71 7.88
N SER A 62 4.27 3.45 7.00
CA SER A 62 5.68 3.26 7.34
C SER A 62 6.28 4.37 8.24
N ILE A 63 5.66 5.53 8.37
CA ILE A 63 6.11 6.61 9.28
C ILE A 63 5.85 6.24 10.76
N ALA A 64 4.84 5.41 11.03
CA ALA A 64 4.66 4.77 12.33
C ALA A 64 5.53 3.51 12.49
N ARG A 65 6.16 3.02 11.41
CA ARG A 65 7.31 2.10 11.53
C ARG A 65 8.48 2.94 12.02
N LEU A 66 8.60 3.04 13.34
CA LEU A 66 9.93 3.06 13.94
C LEU A 66 10.67 1.89 13.28
N HIS A 67 11.70 2.17 12.47
CA HIS A 67 12.39 1.12 11.72
C HIS A 67 12.85 0.05 12.70
N GLY A 68 12.97 -1.23 12.30
CA GLY A 68 13.41 -2.28 13.21
C GLY A 68 14.69 -1.89 13.96
N GLY A 69 14.55 -1.52 15.25
CA GLY A 69 15.60 -0.90 16.07
C GLY A 69 15.27 0.46 16.67
N ASP A 70 14.45 1.30 16.02
CA ASP A 70 14.04 2.62 16.49
C ASP A 70 13.00 2.54 17.61
N THR A 71 12.11 1.54 17.60
CA THR A 71 11.17 1.25 18.69
C THR A 71 11.96 0.92 19.96
N ALA A 72 13.00 0.10 19.81
CA ALA A 72 13.92 -0.20 20.89
C ALA A 72 14.70 1.05 21.32
N ALA A 73 15.12 1.93 20.40
CA ALA A 73 15.82 3.17 20.71
C ALA A 73 14.93 4.19 21.46
N VAL A 74 13.66 4.35 21.07
CA VAL A 74 12.67 5.19 21.75
C VAL A 74 12.35 4.65 23.14
N LEU A 75 12.13 3.33 23.25
CA LEU A 75 11.92 2.67 24.55
C LEU A 75 13.18 2.77 25.45
N TYR A 76 14.37 2.73 24.86
CA TYR A 76 15.63 2.92 25.59
C TYR A 76 15.84 4.38 26.02
N TRP A 77 15.40 5.35 25.22
CA TRP A 77 15.46 6.77 25.57
C TRP A 77 14.48 7.13 26.71
N LEU A 78 13.26 6.57 26.69
CA LEU A 78 12.29 6.67 27.79
C LEU A 78 12.79 6.05 29.12
N ARG A 79 13.72 5.09 29.05
CA ARG A 79 14.39 4.50 30.23
C ARG A 79 15.39 5.45 30.89
N GLY A 80 15.98 6.39 30.15
CA GLY A 80 16.94 7.36 30.67
C GLY A 80 16.32 8.34 31.68
N ASP A 81 15.02 8.60 31.58
CA ASP A 81 14.30 9.61 32.36
C ASP A 81 13.44 9.03 33.50
N SER A 82 13.28 7.70 33.57
CA SER A 82 12.38 7.04 34.52
C SER A 82 13.13 6.35 35.65
N LYS A 83 13.00 6.90 36.88
CA LYS A 83 13.44 6.25 38.15
C LYS A 83 12.57 5.03 38.55
N GLY A 84 11.66 4.59 37.70
CA GLY A 84 10.72 3.49 37.97
C GLY A 84 11.01 2.29 37.06
N GLY A 85 11.02 1.10 37.66
CA GLY A 85 11.26 -0.22 37.05
C GLY A 85 11.13 -0.29 35.53
N GLY A 86 12.27 -0.46 34.86
CA GLY A 86 12.32 -0.64 33.41
C GLY A 86 11.73 -1.98 32.96
N TYR A 87 11.26 -2.02 31.72
CA TYR A 87 10.90 -3.26 31.04
C TYR A 87 12.13 -4.19 30.94
N GLU A 88 11.97 -5.45 31.33
CA GLU A 88 13.06 -6.44 31.30
C GLU A 88 13.54 -6.76 29.87
N ASP A 89 12.68 -6.56 28.86
CA ASP A 89 13.02 -6.78 27.45
C ASP A 89 12.39 -5.73 26.50
N PRO A 90 13.07 -4.58 26.28
CA PRO A 90 12.60 -3.55 25.35
C PRO A 90 12.66 -4.00 23.88
N ARG A 91 13.45 -5.03 23.54
CA ARG A 91 13.52 -5.57 22.17
C ARG A 91 12.33 -6.45 21.86
N GLY A 92 11.93 -7.31 22.80
CA GLY A 92 10.73 -8.13 22.67
C GLY A 92 9.46 -7.29 22.48
N LEU A 93 9.32 -6.20 23.24
CA LEU A 93 8.20 -5.26 23.07
C LEU A 93 8.23 -4.55 21.71
N ALA A 94 9.40 -4.10 21.26
CA ALA A 94 9.57 -3.49 19.94
C ALA A 94 9.11 -4.44 18.82
N THR A 95 9.60 -5.68 18.83
CA THR A 95 9.20 -6.70 17.85
C THR A 95 7.70 -6.99 17.88
N GLN A 96 7.09 -7.05 19.06
CA GLN A 96 5.65 -7.28 19.19
C GLN A 96 4.82 -6.10 18.65
N LEU A 97 5.27 -4.87 18.89
CA LEU A 97 4.64 -3.66 18.36
C LEU A 97 4.75 -3.62 16.84
N ASP A 98 5.94 -3.88 16.28
CA ASP A 98 6.18 -3.91 14.83
C ASP A 98 5.25 -4.93 14.15
N ALA A 99 5.16 -6.16 14.69
CA ALA A 99 4.27 -7.19 14.17
C ALA A 99 2.77 -6.82 14.26
N THR A 100 2.37 -6.12 15.33
CA THR A 100 0.99 -5.67 15.50
C THR A 100 0.63 -4.55 14.50
N ILE A 101 1.56 -3.62 14.28
CA ILE A 101 1.41 -2.53 13.31
C ILE A 101 1.32 -3.09 11.89
N GLU A 102 2.19 -4.04 11.54
CA GLU A 102 2.16 -4.73 10.25
C GLU A 102 0.82 -5.42 10.01
N PHE A 103 0.36 -6.22 10.98
CA PHE A 103 -0.95 -6.87 10.90
C PHE A 103 -2.09 -5.86 10.72
N ALA A 104 -2.07 -4.78 11.50
CA ALA A 104 -3.11 -3.75 11.44
C ALA A 104 -3.11 -3.02 10.08
N ALA A 105 -1.94 -2.71 9.52
CA ALA A 105 -1.83 -2.09 8.20
C ALA A 105 -2.38 -3.01 7.09
N THR A 106 -2.02 -4.29 7.09
CA THR A 106 -2.55 -5.28 6.14
C THR A 106 -4.06 -5.46 6.30
N ALA A 107 -4.55 -5.54 7.55
CA ALA A 107 -5.97 -5.65 7.84
C ALA A 107 -6.76 -4.40 7.39
N GLN A 108 -6.21 -3.20 7.56
CA GLN A 108 -6.81 -1.96 7.07
C GLN A 108 -6.97 -2.00 5.54
N THR A 109 -5.94 -2.40 4.79
CA THR A 109 -6.03 -2.52 3.33
C THR A 109 -7.07 -3.57 2.92
N ALA A 110 -7.07 -4.73 3.56
CA ALA A 110 -8.07 -5.77 3.33
C ALA A 110 -9.51 -5.27 3.57
N LEU A 111 -9.73 -4.55 4.68
CA LEU A 111 -11.04 -3.98 5.01
C LEU A 111 -11.49 -2.93 3.99
N ARG A 112 -10.57 -2.10 3.47
CA ARG A 112 -10.87 -1.12 2.41
C ARG A 112 -11.33 -1.80 1.13
N VAL A 113 -10.59 -2.81 0.70
CA VAL A 113 -10.91 -3.61 -0.48
C VAL A 113 -12.29 -4.28 -0.30
N MET A 114 -12.52 -4.93 0.85
CA MET A 114 -13.80 -5.59 1.13
C MET A 114 -14.96 -4.58 1.21
N ALA A 115 -14.73 -3.38 1.77
CA ALA A 115 -15.73 -2.32 1.82
C ALA A 115 -16.11 -1.77 0.43
N LEU A 116 -15.21 -1.85 -0.55
CA LEU A 116 -15.50 -1.58 -1.96
C LEU A 116 -16.27 -2.72 -2.66
N GLY A 117 -16.57 -3.81 -1.95
CA GLY A 117 -17.22 -5.00 -2.50
C GLY A 117 -16.29 -5.88 -3.31
N ILE A 118 -14.97 -5.73 -3.14
CA ILE A 118 -13.96 -6.53 -3.82
C ILE A 118 -13.65 -7.75 -2.96
N ASP A 119 -13.66 -8.92 -3.61
CA ASP A 119 -13.42 -10.18 -2.93
C ASP A 119 -11.95 -10.31 -2.46
N PHE A 120 -11.76 -10.72 -1.21
CA PHE A 120 -10.44 -10.76 -0.56
C PHE A 120 -9.44 -11.69 -1.26
N PRO A 121 -9.78 -12.91 -1.71
CA PRO A 121 -8.91 -13.76 -2.51
C PRO A 121 -8.45 -13.10 -3.82
N ARG A 122 -9.28 -12.24 -4.44
CA ARG A 122 -8.88 -11.51 -5.66
C ARG A 122 -7.80 -10.47 -5.35
N TYR A 123 -7.94 -9.79 -4.21
CA TYR A 123 -6.91 -8.89 -3.71
C TYR A 123 -5.62 -9.63 -3.34
N LEU A 124 -5.70 -10.73 -2.59
CA LEU A 124 -4.51 -11.53 -2.28
C LEU A 124 -3.79 -12.02 -3.54
N ARG A 125 -4.54 -12.42 -4.57
CA ARG A 125 -3.93 -12.80 -5.85
C ARG A 125 -3.23 -11.61 -6.51
N PHE A 126 -3.83 -10.42 -6.49
CA PHE A 126 -3.19 -9.20 -6.98
C PHE A 126 -1.90 -8.92 -6.21
N ASP A 127 -1.99 -8.88 -4.87
CA ASP A 127 -0.89 -8.60 -3.95
C ASP A 127 0.31 -9.54 -4.15
N ASN A 128 0.06 -10.84 -4.32
CA ASN A 128 1.10 -11.84 -4.59
C ASN A 128 1.71 -11.75 -6.01
N LEU A 129 0.99 -11.16 -6.98
CA LEU A 129 1.44 -11.05 -8.36
C LEU A 129 2.19 -9.75 -8.63
N THR A 130 2.01 -8.72 -7.82
CA THR A 130 2.64 -7.42 -7.98
C THR A 130 3.84 -7.25 -7.04
N PRO A 131 4.81 -6.39 -7.38
CA PRO A 131 5.81 -5.98 -6.40
C PRO A 131 5.16 -5.22 -5.24
N SER A 132 5.75 -5.31 -4.05
CA SER A 132 5.36 -4.45 -2.94
C SER A 132 5.91 -3.04 -3.17
N ILE A 133 5.12 -2.05 -2.79
CA ILE A 133 5.50 -0.64 -2.84
C ILE A 133 5.90 -0.22 -1.43
N ASP A 134 7.18 0.13 -1.28
CA ASP A 134 7.73 0.69 -0.06
C ASP A 134 8.08 2.16 -0.31
N GLY A 135 7.51 3.06 0.47
CA GLY A 135 7.75 4.48 0.32
C GLY A 135 7.50 5.25 1.62
N THR A 136 8.32 6.27 1.84
CA THR A 136 8.08 7.29 2.86
C THR A 136 7.69 8.58 2.16
N TYR A 137 6.96 9.46 2.85
CA TYR A 137 6.56 10.76 2.35
C TYR A 137 7.75 11.52 1.73
N GLY A 138 7.73 11.75 0.42
CA GLY A 138 8.76 12.54 -0.28
C GLY A 138 9.92 11.75 -0.88
N ASP A 139 10.04 10.44 -0.62
CA ASP A 139 11.00 9.58 -1.31
C ASP A 139 10.40 8.96 -2.58
N PRO A 140 11.22 8.64 -3.60
CA PRO A 140 10.78 7.84 -4.73
C PRO A 140 10.21 6.51 -4.22
N LEU A 141 9.04 6.10 -4.75
CA LEU A 141 8.45 4.81 -4.43
C LEU A 141 9.46 3.70 -4.77
N ALA A 142 9.92 2.97 -3.76
CA ALA A 142 10.78 1.82 -3.94
C ALA A 142 9.90 0.59 -4.21
N ARG A 143 10.21 -0.13 -5.28
CA ARG A 143 9.53 -1.38 -5.62
C ARG A 143 10.38 -2.55 -5.15
N SER A 144 9.80 -3.41 -4.32
CA SER A 144 10.43 -4.68 -3.94
C SER A 144 9.77 -5.81 -4.72
N TYR A 145 10.58 -6.52 -5.51
CA TYR A 145 10.13 -7.61 -6.36
C TYR A 145 10.36 -8.95 -5.66
N PRO A 146 9.44 -9.93 -5.79
CA PRO A 146 9.68 -11.28 -5.33
C PRO A 146 10.95 -11.92 -5.94
N ASP A 147 11.56 -12.86 -5.23
CA ASP A 147 12.71 -13.60 -5.77
C ASP A 147 12.31 -14.37 -7.04
N GLY A 148 13.09 -14.21 -8.11
CA GLY A 148 12.82 -14.87 -9.39
C GLY A 148 11.59 -14.30 -10.13
N TYR A 149 11.18 -13.06 -9.82
CA TYR A 149 10.01 -12.43 -10.41
C TYR A 149 10.04 -12.41 -11.94
N ALA A 150 9.12 -13.16 -12.55
CA ALA A 150 8.96 -13.30 -13.99
C ALA A 150 7.47 -13.28 -14.37
N PRO A 151 6.82 -12.09 -14.40
CA PRO A 151 5.40 -11.99 -14.70
C PRO A 151 5.08 -12.45 -16.14
N THR A 152 3.88 -13.00 -16.32
CA THR A 152 3.35 -13.39 -17.64
C THR A 152 2.34 -12.34 -18.15
N GLY A 153 2.02 -12.35 -19.45
CA GLY A 153 1.01 -11.45 -20.01
C GLY A 153 -0.39 -11.67 -19.40
N GLU A 154 -0.68 -12.88 -18.91
CA GLU A 154 -1.89 -13.17 -18.15
C GLU A 154 -1.87 -12.48 -16.78
N HIS A 155 -0.72 -12.49 -16.08
CA HIS A 155 -0.58 -11.78 -14.81
C HIS A 155 -0.83 -10.28 -14.99
N PHE A 156 -0.24 -9.68 -16.03
CA PHE A 156 -0.47 -8.27 -16.36
C PHE A 156 -1.94 -7.98 -16.61
N SER A 157 -2.59 -8.77 -17.48
CA SER A 157 -4.00 -8.58 -17.84
C SER A 157 -4.92 -8.70 -16.62
N TYR A 158 -4.65 -9.68 -15.74
CA TYR A 158 -5.36 -9.85 -14.48
C TYR A 158 -5.19 -8.63 -13.57
N CYS A 159 -3.96 -8.20 -13.30
CA CYS A 159 -3.68 -7.09 -12.39
C CYS A 159 -4.22 -5.77 -12.94
N GLN A 160 -4.12 -5.51 -14.25
CA GLN A 160 -4.68 -4.33 -14.88
C GLN A 160 -6.21 -4.28 -14.71
N GLY A 161 -6.91 -5.39 -14.98
CA GLY A 161 -8.35 -5.48 -14.79
C GLY A 161 -8.76 -5.25 -13.33
N PHE A 162 -7.98 -5.81 -12.39
CA PHE A 162 -8.19 -5.61 -10.96
C PHE A 162 -8.07 -4.13 -10.56
N VAL A 163 -7.00 -3.42 -10.95
CA VAL A 163 -6.83 -1.99 -10.62
C VAL A 163 -7.96 -1.14 -11.19
N ILE A 164 -8.38 -1.40 -12.44
CA ILE A 164 -9.50 -0.68 -13.06
C ILE A 164 -10.79 -0.89 -12.28
N GLU A 165 -11.09 -2.13 -11.88
CA GLU A 165 -12.28 -2.44 -11.07
C GLU A 165 -12.26 -1.70 -9.73
N VAL A 166 -11.12 -1.72 -9.01
CA VAL A 166 -10.96 -0.99 -7.75
C VAL A 166 -11.21 0.50 -7.94
N ALA A 167 -10.63 1.10 -8.99
CA ALA A 167 -10.74 2.51 -9.26
C ALA A 167 -12.18 2.95 -9.58
N LEU A 168 -12.91 2.13 -10.33
CA LEU A 168 -14.33 2.34 -10.65
C LEU A 168 -15.20 2.24 -9.39
N ARG A 169 -15.02 1.19 -8.58
CA ARG A 169 -15.75 1.04 -7.31
C ARG A 169 -15.49 2.20 -6.36
N MET A 170 -14.25 2.67 -6.30
CA MET A 170 -13.90 3.83 -5.49
C MET A 170 -14.58 5.10 -5.97
N ALA A 171 -14.71 5.27 -7.29
CA ALA A 171 -15.43 6.40 -7.86
C ALA A 171 -16.92 6.37 -7.54
N GLU A 172 -17.56 5.19 -7.66
CA GLU A 172 -18.96 4.98 -7.27
C GLU A 172 -19.19 5.35 -5.81
N VAL A 173 -18.37 4.84 -4.89
CA VAL A 173 -18.47 5.13 -3.45
C VAL A 173 -18.31 6.63 -3.17
N LYS A 174 -17.39 7.31 -3.85
CA LYS A 174 -17.23 8.78 -3.72
C LYS A 174 -18.47 9.54 -4.18
N THR A 175 -19.17 9.07 -5.21
CA THR A 175 -20.41 9.71 -5.68
C THR A 175 -21.55 9.62 -4.66
N TYR A 176 -21.59 8.58 -3.82
CA TYR A 176 -22.65 8.40 -2.81
C TYR A 176 -22.36 9.04 -1.45
N LEU A 177 -21.15 9.53 -1.22
CA LEU A 177 -20.71 10.08 0.07
C LEU A 177 -20.48 11.60 0.07
N VAL A 178 -20.79 12.25 -1.06
CA VAL A 178 -20.87 13.71 -1.23
C VAL A 178 -22.33 14.12 -1.28
#